data_AF-A0A940ACC4-F1
#
_entry.id   AF-A0A940ACC4-F1
#
_cell.length_a   1.000
_cell.length_b   1.000
_cell.length_c   1.000
_cell.angle_alpha   90.00
_cell.angle_beta   90.00
_cell.angle_gamma   90.00
#
_symmetry.space_group_name_H-M   'P 1'
#
loop_
_entity.id
_entity.type
_entity.pdbx_description
1 polymer ?
#
loop_
_entity_poly.entity_id
_entity_poly.type
_entity_poly.pdbx_seq_one_letter_code
_entity_poly.pdbx_strand_id
1 'polypeptide(L)'
;MSRLSLGTYLKVLDLQKVNIKTSGQRKILNALVGSVCNEQVDISASEVSKIKKGQKDLERYIQDKIDNTGYSDVDGYKERFEKTVIPLLHPGKLNDIAKILGYIISEDDEIKSDCIIDYVSNTKKADSNNPNNPISFIAGVFLYVLKCTNNVKCEEYAEEITEDFCEKVIKADLCFRDKEAAENVLVRAEIETQAKRFCVEYEDEIELLPLCQIAAFKDPLHKHVRQMYTDYCLCSEAVRTEILELKNARVLNFSDANWIPKSLDFFEAKIREKGLSTRSFLYEGAKYFHRAYERHSERKGDPDPYKFDHLYNTRNATFPNGIRTNLVGVIKDYLDIKEENPNTDIMPPLDEMWQCCCNENMPEWEVTYWVCLMIKSTCFLINDSDTNAYDENDACNVDLGDSEGLLCTLEDLYFCALMELYKLYYSR
;
A
#
# COMPACT_ATOMS: atom_id res chain seq x y z
N MET A 1 9.38 28.68 -29.26
CA MET A 1 10.08 27.60 -28.52
C MET A 1 10.80 28.31 -27.41
N SER A 2 10.48 27.99 -26.15
CA SER A 2 11.08 28.70 -25.01
C SER A 2 12.49 28.16 -24.75
N ARG A 3 13.42 29.03 -24.37
CA ARG A 3 14.79 28.65 -24.02
C ARG A 3 15.14 29.18 -22.64
N LEU A 4 15.72 28.33 -21.81
CA LEU A 4 16.25 28.73 -20.52
C LEU A 4 17.57 29.49 -20.72
N SER A 5 17.62 30.70 -20.21
CA SER A 5 18.81 31.55 -20.17
C SER A 5 18.74 32.49 -18.97
N LEU A 6 19.83 33.21 -18.71
CA LEU A 6 19.86 34.20 -17.64
C LEU A 6 18.81 35.31 -17.85
N GLY A 7 18.56 35.69 -19.10
CA GLY A 7 17.55 36.67 -19.48
C GLY A 7 16.13 36.20 -19.20
N THR A 8 15.78 34.98 -19.61
CA THR A 8 14.44 34.41 -19.37
C THR A 8 14.21 34.18 -17.88
N TYR A 9 15.19 33.63 -17.16
CA TYR A 9 15.14 33.48 -15.70
C TYR A 9 14.87 34.82 -14.99
N LEU A 10 15.65 35.86 -15.30
CA LEU A 10 15.48 37.18 -14.69
C LEU A 10 14.16 37.85 -15.07
N LYS A 11 13.62 37.60 -16.27
CA LYS A 11 12.30 38.10 -16.67
C LYS A 11 11.19 37.46 -15.85
N VAL A 12 11.23 36.16 -15.61
CA VAL A 12 10.25 35.46 -14.75
C VAL A 12 10.28 36.07 -13.34
N LEU A 13 11.46 36.25 -12.74
CA LEU A 13 11.58 36.86 -11.41
C LEU A 13 11.08 38.31 -11.38
N ASP A 14 11.39 39.10 -12.41
CA ASP A 14 11.02 40.52 -12.46
C ASP A 14 9.50 40.74 -12.57
N LEU A 15 8.80 39.84 -13.26
CA LEU A 15 7.35 39.88 -13.39
C LEU A 15 6.62 39.45 -12.09
N GLN A 16 7.32 38.83 -11.14
CA GLN A 16 6.73 38.24 -9.92
C GLN A 16 7.22 38.90 -8.60
N LYS A 17 7.64 40.17 -8.64
CA LYS A 17 8.25 40.90 -7.50
C LYS A 17 7.26 41.71 -6.64
N VAL A 18 7.63 41.95 -5.37
CA VAL A 18 6.80 42.63 -4.33
C VAL A 18 6.48 44.10 -4.64
N ASN A 19 7.41 44.85 -5.23
CA ASN A 19 7.26 46.31 -5.33
C ASN A 19 8.00 46.91 -6.53
N ILE A 20 7.24 47.50 -7.46
CA ILE A 20 7.75 48.16 -8.68
C ILE A 20 8.69 49.34 -8.35
N LYS A 21 8.60 49.93 -7.14
CA LYS A 21 9.28 51.19 -6.81
C LYS A 21 10.59 51.07 -6.01
N THR A 22 10.94 49.91 -5.42
CA THR A 22 12.10 49.83 -4.49
C THR A 22 13.05 48.63 -4.66
N SER A 23 12.66 47.54 -5.35
CA SER A 23 13.56 46.43 -5.73
C SER A 23 13.85 46.43 -7.24
N GLY A 24 14.82 47.24 -7.67
CA GLY A 24 15.27 47.25 -9.06
C GLY A 24 15.92 45.92 -9.46
N GLN A 25 15.79 45.52 -10.73
CA GLN A 25 16.41 44.31 -11.33
C GLN A 25 17.88 44.13 -10.94
N ARG A 26 18.60 45.24 -10.80
CA ARG A 26 19.99 45.29 -10.31
C ARG A 26 20.15 44.68 -8.93
N LYS A 27 19.24 44.94 -7.99
CA LYS A 27 19.29 44.37 -6.63
C LYS A 27 19.10 42.86 -6.65
N ILE A 28 18.14 42.36 -7.44
CA ILE A 28 17.88 40.91 -7.56
C ILE A 28 19.09 40.21 -8.17
N LEU A 29 19.62 40.69 -9.30
CA LEU A 29 20.78 40.07 -9.93
C LEU A 29 22.04 40.15 -9.06
N ASN A 30 22.30 41.29 -8.41
CA ASN A 30 23.43 41.41 -7.48
C ASN A 30 23.28 40.47 -6.26
N ALA A 31 22.06 40.30 -5.72
CA ALA A 31 21.80 39.36 -4.62
C ALA A 31 21.98 37.89 -5.07
N LEU A 32 21.46 37.55 -6.25
CA LEU A 32 21.61 36.23 -6.86
C LEU A 32 23.09 35.87 -7.05
N VAL A 33 23.86 36.71 -7.75
CA VAL A 33 25.29 36.48 -7.96
C VAL A 33 26.06 36.51 -6.65
N GLY A 34 25.76 37.45 -5.75
CA GLY A 34 26.42 37.54 -4.46
C GLY A 34 26.16 36.34 -3.56
N SER A 35 24.99 35.69 -3.66
CA SER A 35 24.69 34.45 -2.94
C SER A 35 25.55 33.28 -3.43
N VAL A 36 25.95 33.28 -4.70
CA VAL A 36 26.85 32.27 -5.28
C VAL A 36 28.30 32.55 -4.85
N CYS A 37 28.79 33.77 -5.07
CA CYS A 37 30.19 34.13 -4.82
C CYS A 37 30.54 34.39 -3.34
N ASN A 38 29.54 34.47 -2.46
CA ASN A 38 29.69 34.87 -1.05
C ASN A 38 30.37 36.25 -0.86
N GLU A 39 30.08 37.19 -1.76
CA GLU A 39 30.59 38.57 -1.71
C GLU A 39 29.59 39.54 -2.34
N GLN A 40 29.73 40.83 -2.03
CA GLN A 40 28.94 41.85 -2.72
C GLN A 40 29.47 42.08 -4.12
N VAL A 41 28.57 41.99 -5.10
CA VAL A 41 28.86 42.29 -6.51
C VAL A 41 28.09 43.54 -6.92
N ASP A 42 28.73 44.42 -7.68
CA ASP A 42 28.08 45.61 -8.22
C ASP A 42 28.03 45.58 -9.76
N ILE A 43 26.94 45.03 -10.31
CA ILE A 43 26.68 45.04 -11.74
C ILE A 43 25.96 46.35 -12.10
N SER A 44 26.44 47.05 -13.13
CA SER A 44 25.87 48.34 -13.52
C SER A 44 24.45 48.19 -14.09
N ALA A 45 23.61 49.22 -13.93
CA ALA A 45 22.22 49.17 -14.42
C ALA A 45 22.13 48.96 -15.95
N SER A 46 23.09 49.50 -16.70
CA SER A 46 23.19 49.30 -18.16
C SER A 46 23.44 47.83 -18.51
N GLU A 47 24.31 47.17 -17.76
CA GLU A 47 24.63 45.76 -17.99
C GLU A 47 23.48 44.85 -17.59
N VAL A 48 22.86 45.09 -16.43
CA VAL A 48 21.66 44.35 -15.99
C VAL A 48 20.57 44.40 -17.07
N SER A 49 20.37 45.57 -17.71
CA SER A 49 19.39 45.72 -18.79
C SER A 49 19.73 44.85 -20.00
N LYS A 50 20.99 44.81 -20.42
CA LYS A 50 21.45 43.97 -21.54
C LYS A 50 21.37 42.48 -21.22
N ILE A 51 21.75 42.08 -20.00
CA ILE A 51 21.65 40.69 -19.53
C ILE A 51 20.19 40.24 -19.52
N LYS A 52 19.28 41.02 -18.93
CA LYS A 52 17.85 40.70 -18.91
C LYS A 52 17.26 40.56 -20.32
N LYS A 53 17.77 41.33 -21.28
CA LYS A 53 17.34 41.26 -22.68
C LYS A 53 17.97 40.10 -23.46
N GLY A 54 18.83 39.27 -22.87
CA GLY A 54 19.51 38.20 -23.61
C GLY A 54 20.58 38.72 -24.60
N GLN A 55 21.15 39.90 -24.34
CA GLN A 55 22.13 40.55 -25.22
C GLN A 55 23.58 40.38 -24.74
N LYS A 56 23.77 39.99 -23.48
CA LYS A 56 25.08 39.96 -22.83
C LYS A 56 25.11 38.90 -21.73
N ASP A 57 26.23 38.20 -21.60
CA ASP A 57 26.54 37.39 -20.42
C ASP A 57 27.01 38.25 -19.24
N LEU A 58 27.23 37.61 -18.10
CA LEU A 58 27.98 38.24 -16.99
C LEU A 58 29.40 38.58 -17.45
N GLU A 59 29.95 39.65 -16.85
CA GLU A 59 31.34 40.00 -17.10
C GLU A 59 32.28 38.87 -16.69
N ARG A 60 33.36 38.69 -17.46
CA ARG A 60 34.25 37.54 -17.30
C ARG A 60 34.82 37.41 -15.90
N TYR A 61 35.19 38.52 -15.27
CA TYR A 61 35.71 38.53 -13.91
C TYR A 61 34.69 38.06 -12.86
N ILE A 62 33.38 38.21 -13.13
CA ILE A 62 32.30 37.70 -12.26
C ILE A 62 32.15 36.19 -12.49
N GLN A 63 32.15 35.76 -13.76
CA GLN A 63 32.08 34.34 -14.11
C GLN A 63 33.26 33.56 -13.51
N ASP A 64 34.48 34.11 -13.60
CA ASP A 64 35.67 33.50 -13.01
C ASP A 64 35.51 33.32 -11.48
N LYS A 65 34.82 34.24 -10.79
CA LYS A 65 34.53 34.08 -9.35
C LYS A 65 33.48 33.00 -9.08
N ILE A 66 32.42 32.96 -9.89
CA ILE A 66 31.39 31.92 -9.81
C ILE A 66 32.02 30.54 -10.02
N ASP A 67 32.85 30.36 -11.04
CA ASP A 67 33.47 29.08 -11.37
C ASP A 67 34.43 28.60 -10.26
N ASN A 68 35.08 29.51 -9.55
CA ASN A 68 35.99 29.21 -8.45
C ASN A 68 35.30 28.90 -7.10
N THR A 69 34.05 29.32 -6.90
CA THR A 69 33.39 29.31 -5.57
C THR A 69 31.98 28.72 -5.54
N GLY A 70 31.22 28.88 -6.62
CA GLY A 70 29.76 28.74 -6.61
C GLY A 70 29.21 27.32 -6.69
N TYR A 71 29.98 26.38 -7.25
CA TYR A 71 29.50 25.02 -7.53
C TYR A 71 29.96 23.97 -6.51
N SER A 72 30.89 24.32 -5.61
CA SER A 72 31.44 23.43 -4.59
C SER A 72 30.74 23.55 -3.23
N ASP A 73 30.03 24.65 -2.97
CA ASP A 73 29.29 24.94 -1.73
C ASP A 73 27.79 25.18 -2.03
N VAL A 74 27.09 24.14 -2.47
CA VAL A 74 25.66 24.23 -2.84
C VAL A 74 24.78 24.54 -1.62
N ASP A 75 25.08 23.95 -0.46
CA ASP A 75 24.32 24.17 0.78
C ASP A 75 24.48 25.60 1.29
N GLY A 76 25.72 26.12 1.32
CA GLY A 76 25.96 27.51 1.70
C GLY A 76 25.37 28.49 0.69
N TYR A 77 25.38 28.17 -0.61
CA TYR A 77 24.67 28.95 -1.62
C TYR A 77 23.17 29.01 -1.32
N LYS A 78 22.53 27.87 -1.05
CA LYS A 78 21.09 27.80 -0.74
C LYS A 78 20.76 28.67 0.47
N GLU A 79 21.52 28.58 1.56
CA GLU A 79 21.29 29.39 2.76
C GLU A 79 21.41 30.89 2.47
N ARG A 80 22.43 31.29 1.69
CA ARG A 80 22.62 32.70 1.27
C ARG A 80 21.50 33.17 0.35
N PHE A 81 21.04 32.32 -0.58
CA PHE A 81 19.93 32.59 -1.48
C PHE A 81 18.63 32.85 -0.70
N GLU A 82 18.31 31.97 0.26
CA GLU A 82 17.13 32.12 1.13
C GLU A 82 17.18 33.42 1.95
N LYS A 83 18.36 33.83 2.43
CA LYS A 83 18.51 35.06 3.22
C LYS A 83 18.49 36.34 2.40
N THR A 84 18.96 36.31 1.14
CA THR A 84 19.24 37.53 0.37
C THR A 84 18.34 37.72 -0.85
N VAL A 85 17.89 36.64 -1.48
CA VAL A 85 17.09 36.68 -2.71
C VAL A 85 15.61 36.54 -2.41
N ILE A 86 15.21 35.57 -1.58
CA ILE A 86 13.80 35.34 -1.24
C ILE A 86 13.09 36.59 -0.69
N PRO A 87 13.69 37.40 0.22
CA PRO A 87 13.05 38.63 0.69
C PRO A 87 12.81 39.70 -0.39
N LEU A 88 13.43 39.56 -1.56
CA LEU A 88 13.24 40.45 -2.71
C LEU A 88 12.11 40.00 -3.65
N LEU A 89 11.64 38.75 -3.51
CA LEU A 89 10.59 38.14 -4.32
C LEU A 89 9.24 38.16 -3.59
N HIS A 90 8.13 38.08 -4.34
CA HIS A 90 6.81 38.04 -3.72
C HIS A 90 6.56 36.68 -3.05
N PRO A 91 6.28 36.63 -1.73
CA PRO A 91 6.18 35.35 -1.01
C PRO A 91 5.06 34.47 -1.55
N GLY A 92 3.94 35.07 -1.96
CA GLY A 92 2.82 34.35 -2.60
C GLY A 92 3.05 33.93 -4.07
N LYS A 93 4.22 34.24 -4.66
CA LYS A 93 4.53 33.96 -6.08
C LYS A 93 5.66 32.97 -6.30
N LEU A 94 6.28 32.44 -5.24
CA LEU A 94 7.38 31.48 -5.37
C LEU A 94 6.96 30.21 -6.14
N ASN A 95 5.75 29.71 -5.89
CA ASN A 95 5.19 28.58 -6.66
C ASN A 95 5.01 28.93 -8.14
N ASP A 96 4.46 30.11 -8.44
CA ASP A 96 4.24 30.57 -9.80
C ASP A 96 5.57 30.68 -10.56
N ILE A 97 6.60 31.26 -9.93
CA ILE A 97 7.95 31.36 -10.48
C ILE A 97 8.51 29.98 -10.81
N ALA A 98 8.47 29.05 -9.84
CA ALA A 98 8.99 27.69 -10.02
C ALA A 98 8.28 26.97 -11.17
N LYS A 99 6.95 27.11 -11.28
CA LYS A 99 6.15 26.52 -12.37
C LYS A 99 6.48 27.09 -13.73
N ILE A 100 6.61 28.42 -13.83
CA ILE A 100 6.96 29.07 -15.10
C ILE A 100 8.35 28.63 -15.55
N LEU A 101 9.31 28.54 -14.62
CA LEU A 101 10.65 28.03 -14.92
C LEU A 101 10.61 26.56 -15.34
N GLY A 102 9.84 25.71 -14.65
CA GLY A 102 9.62 24.32 -15.02
C GLY A 102 9.06 24.17 -16.45
N TYR A 103 8.05 24.97 -16.79
CA TYR A 103 7.49 25.01 -18.14
C TYR A 103 8.52 25.42 -19.20
N ILE A 104 9.30 26.48 -18.96
CA ILE A 104 10.36 26.91 -19.89
C ILE A 104 11.38 25.78 -20.09
N ILE A 105 11.74 25.06 -19.03
CA ILE A 105 12.72 23.97 -19.07
C ILE A 105 12.18 22.75 -19.83
N SER A 106 10.90 22.41 -19.65
CA SER A 106 10.29 21.29 -20.37
C SER A 106 10.22 21.54 -21.88
N GLU A 107 9.96 22.79 -22.28
CA GLU A 107 9.91 23.24 -23.68
C GLU A 107 11.28 23.54 -24.31
N ASP A 108 12.37 23.55 -23.53
CA ASP A 108 13.72 23.85 -24.04
C ASP A 108 14.38 22.60 -24.64
N ASP A 109 14.30 22.46 -25.97
CA ASP A 109 14.85 21.32 -26.72
C ASP A 109 16.38 21.17 -26.64
N GLU A 110 17.13 22.19 -26.21
CA GLU A 110 18.58 22.07 -26.01
C GLU A 110 18.93 21.30 -24.73
N ILE A 111 18.00 21.21 -23.78
CA ILE A 111 18.16 20.48 -22.54
C ILE A 111 17.67 19.04 -22.71
N LYS A 112 18.56 18.07 -22.53
CA LYS A 112 18.22 16.63 -22.55
C LYS A 112 17.36 16.25 -21.36
N SER A 113 16.47 15.27 -21.54
CA SER A 113 15.48 14.86 -20.51
C SER A 113 16.12 14.37 -19.20
N ASP A 114 17.30 13.75 -19.27
CA ASP A 114 18.04 13.20 -18.13
C ASP A 114 18.99 14.22 -17.47
N CYS A 115 19.09 15.43 -18.01
CA CYS A 115 19.97 16.49 -17.50
C CYS A 115 19.47 16.98 -16.14
N ILE A 116 20.39 17.11 -15.17
CA ILE A 116 20.11 17.76 -13.89
C ILE A 116 20.07 19.27 -14.12
N ILE A 117 18.89 19.86 -13.88
CA ILE A 117 18.60 21.29 -14.10
C ILE A 117 18.46 22.07 -12.78
N ASP A 118 18.36 21.35 -11.66
CA ASP A 118 18.35 21.90 -10.32
C ASP A 118 19.50 21.28 -9.52
N TYR A 119 20.57 22.04 -9.32
CA TYR A 119 21.74 21.56 -8.59
C TYR A 119 21.57 21.52 -7.07
N VAL A 120 20.47 22.05 -6.53
CA VAL A 120 20.19 22.06 -5.09
C VAL A 120 19.42 20.80 -4.69
N SER A 121 18.39 20.42 -5.46
CA SER A 121 17.59 19.22 -5.18
C SER A 121 17.87 18.04 -6.12
N ASN A 122 18.83 18.17 -7.04
CA ASN A 122 19.16 17.18 -8.06
C ASN A 122 17.98 16.82 -9.00
N THR A 123 17.09 17.78 -9.24
CA THR A 123 15.92 17.60 -10.12
C THR A 123 16.37 17.52 -11.58
N LYS A 124 15.86 16.52 -12.32
CA LYS A 124 16.10 16.37 -13.77
C LYS A 124 15.06 17.14 -14.58
N LYS A 125 15.34 17.41 -15.86
CA LYS A 125 14.37 18.04 -16.77
C LYS A 125 13.03 17.31 -16.81
N ALA A 126 13.05 15.98 -16.85
CA ALA A 126 11.83 15.16 -16.86
C ALA A 126 10.87 15.48 -15.68
N ASP A 127 11.41 15.94 -14.56
CA ASP A 127 10.68 16.20 -13.32
C ASP A 127 10.46 17.72 -13.06
N SER A 128 10.88 18.58 -13.99
CA SER A 128 10.94 20.04 -13.80
C SER A 128 9.57 20.73 -13.70
N ASN A 129 8.49 20.11 -14.21
CA ASN A 129 7.16 20.69 -14.22
C ASN A 129 6.47 20.69 -12.85
N ASN A 130 6.93 19.87 -11.88
CA ASN A 130 6.34 19.82 -10.55
C ASN A 130 7.42 19.74 -9.45
N PRO A 131 8.10 20.87 -9.16
CA PRO A 131 9.19 20.87 -8.20
C PRO A 131 8.69 20.73 -6.76
N ASN A 132 9.20 19.71 -6.05
CA ASN A 132 8.85 19.41 -4.65
C ASN A 132 9.13 20.58 -3.69
N ASN A 133 10.21 21.34 -3.92
CA ASN A 133 10.57 22.51 -3.13
C ASN A 133 10.81 23.70 -4.08
N PRO A 134 9.85 24.63 -4.20
CA PRO A 134 9.94 25.78 -5.10
C PRO A 134 11.17 26.65 -4.85
N ILE A 135 11.55 26.85 -3.58
CA ILE A 135 12.70 27.71 -3.22
C ILE A 135 14.01 27.06 -3.69
N SER A 136 14.21 25.79 -3.32
CA SER A 136 15.37 25.03 -3.75
C SER A 136 15.45 24.92 -5.27
N PHE A 137 14.31 24.69 -5.93
CA PHE A 137 14.24 24.60 -7.38
C PHE A 137 14.64 25.90 -8.07
N ILE A 138 14.09 27.05 -7.66
CA ILE A 138 14.45 28.36 -8.22
C ILE A 138 15.96 28.60 -8.05
N ALA A 139 16.52 28.30 -6.88
CA ALA A 139 17.93 28.44 -6.59
C ALA A 139 18.80 27.49 -7.47
N GLY A 140 18.43 26.22 -7.57
CA GLY A 140 19.16 25.25 -8.37
C GLY A 140 19.15 25.56 -9.86
N VAL A 141 18.00 26.00 -10.38
CA VAL A 141 17.86 26.45 -11.78
C VAL A 141 18.76 27.65 -12.05
N PHE A 142 18.92 28.57 -11.10
CA PHE A 142 19.85 29.69 -11.26
C PHE A 142 21.30 29.22 -11.42
N LEU A 143 21.75 28.26 -10.61
CA LEU A 143 23.09 27.68 -10.77
C LEU A 143 23.26 26.98 -12.12
N TYR A 144 22.24 26.25 -12.57
CA TYR A 144 22.25 25.63 -13.89
C TYR A 144 22.38 26.67 -15.00
N VAL A 145 21.60 27.75 -14.94
CA VAL A 145 21.66 28.86 -15.89
C VAL A 145 23.07 29.45 -15.97
N LEU A 146 23.70 29.72 -14.84
CA LEU A 146 25.06 30.27 -14.79
C LEU A 146 26.13 29.32 -15.35
N LYS A 147 25.93 28.01 -15.22
CA LYS A 147 26.93 26.99 -15.60
C LYS A 147 26.79 26.52 -17.03
N CYS A 148 25.55 26.38 -17.49
CA CYS A 148 25.22 25.55 -18.64
C CYS A 148 24.53 26.31 -19.77
N THR A 149 24.15 27.58 -19.57
CA THR A 149 23.46 28.37 -20.59
C THR A 149 24.33 29.53 -21.10
N ASN A 150 24.10 29.93 -22.34
CA ASN A 150 24.65 31.16 -22.92
C ASN A 150 23.52 32.17 -23.03
N ASN A 151 23.72 33.38 -22.51
CA ASN A 151 22.71 34.42 -22.53
C ASN A 151 22.79 35.34 -23.75
N VAL A 152 23.90 35.31 -24.50
CA VAL A 152 24.06 36.10 -25.73
C VAL A 152 23.18 35.52 -26.85
N LYS A 153 22.53 36.40 -27.63
CA LYS A 153 21.60 36.04 -28.72
C LYS A 153 20.32 35.34 -28.23
N CYS A 154 19.87 35.65 -27.02
CA CYS A 154 18.64 35.12 -26.43
C CYS A 154 17.50 36.16 -26.39
N GLU A 155 17.56 37.23 -27.21
CA GLU A 155 16.61 38.33 -27.19
C GLU A 155 15.18 37.87 -27.47
N GLU A 156 14.99 37.03 -28.49
CA GLU A 156 13.68 36.51 -28.88
C GLU A 156 13.01 35.73 -27.73
N TYR A 157 13.75 34.81 -27.09
CA TYR A 157 13.24 34.01 -25.96
C TYR A 157 12.95 34.86 -24.75
N ALA A 158 13.81 35.84 -24.46
CA ALA A 158 13.54 36.79 -23.41
C ALA A 158 12.24 37.54 -23.72
N GLU A 159 12.08 38.12 -24.92
CA GLU A 159 10.91 38.89 -25.33
C GLU A 159 9.59 38.13 -25.24
N GLU A 160 9.59 36.81 -25.44
CA GLU A 160 8.41 35.96 -25.23
C GLU A 160 7.93 35.92 -23.76
N ILE A 161 8.84 36.09 -22.78
CA ILE A 161 8.48 36.10 -21.36
C ILE A 161 7.78 37.42 -20.99
N THR A 162 6.46 37.38 -21.08
CA THR A 162 5.52 38.48 -20.80
C THR A 162 4.58 38.11 -19.65
N GLU A 163 3.82 39.10 -19.15
CA GLU A 163 2.79 38.85 -18.14
C GLU A 163 1.71 37.88 -18.66
N ASP A 164 1.25 38.05 -19.89
CA ASP A 164 0.29 37.15 -20.57
C ASP A 164 0.85 35.72 -20.71
N PHE A 165 2.14 35.57 -21.04
CA PHE A 165 2.80 34.26 -21.06
C PHE A 165 2.76 33.60 -19.68
N CYS A 166 3.18 34.32 -18.63
CA CYS A 166 3.17 33.80 -17.26
C CYS A 166 1.77 33.40 -16.80
N GLU A 167 0.76 34.23 -17.07
CA GLU A 167 -0.65 33.95 -16.73
C GLU A 167 -1.18 32.71 -17.45
N LYS A 168 -0.85 32.54 -18.74
CA LYS A 168 -1.25 31.35 -19.50
C LYS A 168 -0.69 30.06 -18.91
N VAL A 169 0.59 30.05 -18.56
CA VAL A 169 1.25 28.89 -17.94
C VAL A 169 0.60 28.55 -16.59
N ILE A 170 0.42 29.55 -15.72
CA ILE A 170 -0.20 29.36 -14.40
C ILE A 170 -1.64 28.85 -14.53
N LYS A 171 -2.42 29.41 -15.46
CA LYS A 171 -3.81 29.01 -15.69
C LYS A 171 -3.94 27.59 -16.25
N ALA A 172 -3.04 27.19 -17.15
CA ALA A 172 -3.00 25.84 -17.70
C ALA A 172 -2.73 24.80 -16.61
N ASP A 173 -1.76 25.06 -15.73
CA ASP A 173 -1.44 24.21 -14.58
C ASP A 173 -2.63 24.08 -13.60
N LEU A 174 -3.26 25.21 -13.22
CA LEU A 174 -4.43 25.18 -12.35
C LEU A 174 -5.56 24.35 -12.96
N CYS A 175 -5.86 24.54 -14.26
CA CYS A 175 -6.90 23.78 -14.95
C CYS A 175 -6.59 22.28 -15.01
N PHE A 176 -5.32 21.89 -15.16
CA PHE A 176 -4.91 20.49 -15.12
C PHE A 176 -5.15 19.87 -13.74
N ARG A 177 -4.73 20.55 -12.66
CA ARG A 177 -4.91 20.07 -11.28
C ARG A 177 -6.38 19.98 -10.88
N ASP A 178 -7.21 20.93 -11.30
CA ASP A 178 -8.64 20.88 -11.04
C ASP A 178 -9.31 19.67 -11.71
N LYS A 179 -8.86 19.30 -12.92
CA LYS A 179 -9.34 18.09 -13.62
C LYS A 179 -8.91 16.81 -12.90
N GLU A 180 -7.64 16.72 -12.53
CA GLU A 180 -7.10 15.58 -11.78
C GLU A 180 -7.81 15.41 -10.43
N ALA A 181 -8.04 16.50 -9.71
CA ALA A 181 -8.79 16.47 -8.46
C ALA A 181 -10.24 16.01 -8.66
N ALA A 182 -10.92 16.51 -9.70
CA ALA A 182 -12.29 16.09 -10.03
C ALA A 182 -12.36 14.60 -10.42
N GLU A 183 -11.41 14.11 -11.19
CA GLU A 183 -11.31 12.70 -11.57
C GLU A 183 -11.10 11.81 -10.35
N ASN A 184 -10.20 12.20 -9.43
CA ASN A 184 -9.97 11.48 -8.18
C ASN A 184 -11.22 11.42 -7.28
N VAL A 185 -12.02 12.49 -7.25
CA VAL A 185 -13.31 12.50 -6.53
C VAL A 185 -14.29 11.49 -7.16
N LEU A 186 -14.37 11.45 -8.49
CA LEU A 186 -15.24 10.49 -9.19
C LEU A 186 -14.80 9.05 -8.97
N VAL A 187 -13.48 8.76 -9.07
CA VAL A 187 -12.93 7.43 -8.82
C VAL A 187 -13.23 6.98 -7.38
N ARG A 188 -13.07 7.85 -6.39
CA ARG A 188 -13.38 7.52 -5.00
C ARG A 188 -14.87 7.27 -4.77
N ALA A 189 -15.74 8.09 -5.35
CA ALA A 189 -17.19 7.88 -5.27
C ALA A 189 -17.63 6.56 -5.92
N GLU A 190 -16.98 6.16 -7.01
CA GLU A 190 -17.23 4.88 -7.67
C GLU A 190 -16.78 3.69 -6.79
N ILE A 191 -15.59 3.78 -6.18
CA ILE A 191 -15.08 2.78 -5.22
C ILE A 191 -16.08 2.59 -4.06
N GLU A 192 -16.49 3.69 -3.43
CA GLU A 192 -17.46 3.69 -2.33
C GLU A 192 -18.81 3.10 -2.75
N THR A 193 -19.27 3.42 -3.96
CA THR A 193 -20.54 2.91 -4.51
C THR A 193 -20.46 1.41 -4.76
N GLN A 194 -19.38 0.92 -5.35
CA GLN A 194 -19.18 -0.51 -5.59
C GLN A 194 -19.09 -1.30 -4.28
N ALA A 195 -18.33 -0.79 -3.31
CA ALA A 195 -18.20 -1.42 -2.00
C ALA A 195 -19.53 -1.52 -1.25
N LYS A 196 -20.32 -0.43 -1.24
CA LYS A 196 -21.68 -0.44 -0.66
C LYS A 196 -22.60 -1.41 -1.38
N ARG A 197 -22.56 -1.46 -2.72
CA ARG A 197 -23.38 -2.40 -3.50
C ARG A 197 -23.06 -3.84 -3.12
N PHE A 198 -21.77 -4.19 -3.05
CA PHE A 198 -21.33 -5.52 -2.61
C PHE A 198 -21.89 -5.86 -1.22
N CYS A 199 -21.76 -4.95 -0.25
CA CYS A 199 -22.24 -5.17 1.11
C CYS A 199 -23.75 -5.34 1.23
N VAL A 200 -24.54 -4.71 0.35
CA VAL A 200 -26.01 -4.84 0.31
C VAL A 200 -26.42 -6.11 -0.43
N GLU A 201 -25.76 -6.43 -1.54
CA GLU A 201 -26.05 -7.61 -2.35
C GLU A 201 -25.80 -8.91 -1.58
N TYR A 202 -24.78 -8.93 -0.72
CA TYR A 202 -24.39 -10.08 0.08
C TYR A 202 -24.69 -9.91 1.58
N GLU A 203 -25.72 -9.14 1.96
CA GLU A 203 -26.05 -8.86 3.36
C GLU A 203 -26.21 -10.15 4.19
N ASP A 204 -26.88 -11.17 3.66
CA ASP A 204 -27.13 -12.45 4.34
C ASP A 204 -25.88 -13.34 4.48
N GLU A 205 -24.85 -13.11 3.66
CA GLU A 205 -23.62 -13.90 3.62
C GLU A 205 -22.40 -13.11 4.09
N ILE A 206 -22.59 -11.86 4.54
CA ILE A 206 -21.51 -10.91 4.78
C ILE A 206 -20.54 -11.35 5.88
N GLU A 207 -20.99 -12.23 6.80
CA GLU A 207 -20.16 -12.86 7.82
C GLU A 207 -19.05 -13.73 7.22
N LEU A 208 -19.18 -14.17 5.96
CA LEU A 208 -18.17 -14.91 5.21
C LEU A 208 -17.10 -14.00 4.54
N LEU A 209 -17.16 -12.68 4.76
CA LEU A 209 -16.15 -11.73 4.26
C LEU A 209 -14.70 -12.12 4.61
N PRO A 210 -14.38 -12.69 5.80
CA PRO A 210 -13.03 -13.17 6.08
C PRO A 210 -12.61 -14.30 5.13
N LEU A 211 -13.53 -15.19 4.73
CA LEU A 211 -13.24 -16.28 3.79
C LEU A 211 -13.05 -15.75 2.36
N CYS A 212 -13.69 -14.63 2.01
CA CYS A 212 -13.45 -13.94 0.73
C CYS A 212 -11.98 -13.50 0.59
N GLN A 213 -11.35 -13.04 1.68
CA GLN A 213 -9.92 -12.69 1.69
C GLN A 213 -9.04 -13.92 1.43
N ILE A 214 -9.38 -15.07 2.02
CA ILE A 214 -8.67 -16.35 1.78
C ILE A 214 -8.83 -16.80 0.33
N ALA A 215 -10.05 -16.72 -0.22
CA ALA A 215 -10.33 -17.06 -1.61
C ALA A 215 -9.50 -16.19 -2.58
N ALA A 216 -9.51 -14.87 -2.37
CA ALA A 216 -8.77 -13.91 -3.19
C ALA A 216 -7.25 -14.11 -3.13
N PHE A 217 -6.72 -14.61 -2.02
CA PHE A 217 -5.31 -14.99 -1.95
C PHE A 217 -5.04 -16.34 -2.64
N LYS A 218 -5.87 -17.34 -2.37
CA LYS A 218 -5.64 -18.73 -2.77
C LYS A 218 -5.77 -18.93 -4.28
N ASP A 219 -6.78 -18.33 -4.91
CA ASP A 219 -7.09 -18.53 -6.33
C ASP A 219 -7.95 -17.38 -6.91
N PRO A 220 -7.37 -16.17 -7.09
CA PRO A 220 -8.13 -14.95 -7.43
C PRO A 220 -8.87 -14.97 -8.78
N LEU A 221 -8.55 -15.91 -9.66
CA LEU A 221 -9.19 -16.05 -10.97
C LEU A 221 -10.12 -17.28 -11.04
N HIS A 222 -10.36 -17.93 -9.92
CA HIS A 222 -11.24 -19.08 -9.83
C HIS A 222 -12.71 -18.67 -9.84
N LYS A 223 -13.54 -19.50 -10.45
CA LYS A 223 -15.00 -19.42 -10.27
C LYS A 223 -15.37 -20.25 -9.04
N HIS A 224 -15.47 -19.59 -7.90
CA HIS A 224 -15.87 -20.20 -6.64
C HIS A 224 -17.32 -20.69 -6.66
N VAL A 225 -17.63 -21.64 -5.78
CA VAL A 225 -18.99 -22.18 -5.62
C VAL A 225 -19.93 -21.09 -5.13
N ARG A 226 -19.46 -20.25 -4.19
CA ARG A 226 -20.19 -19.04 -3.79
C ARG A 226 -19.93 -17.88 -4.73
N GLN A 227 -21.01 -17.20 -5.10
CA GLN A 227 -20.92 -16.01 -5.94
C GLN A 227 -20.21 -14.87 -5.20
N MET A 228 -20.45 -14.70 -3.89
CA MET A 228 -19.78 -13.68 -3.06
C MET A 228 -18.25 -13.77 -3.15
N TYR A 229 -17.66 -14.97 -3.08
CA TYR A 229 -16.21 -15.16 -3.20
C TYR A 229 -15.71 -14.75 -4.58
N THR A 230 -16.40 -15.18 -5.63
CA THR A 230 -16.04 -14.84 -7.02
C THR A 230 -16.09 -13.33 -7.23
N ASP A 231 -17.18 -12.68 -6.83
CA ASP A 231 -17.37 -11.24 -7.01
C ASP A 231 -16.36 -10.43 -6.22
N TYR A 232 -16.06 -10.85 -4.98
CA TYR A 232 -15.02 -10.23 -4.17
C TYR A 232 -13.64 -10.34 -4.84
N CYS A 233 -13.29 -11.50 -5.41
CA CYS A 233 -12.03 -11.69 -6.13
C CYS A 233 -11.90 -10.80 -7.37
N LEU A 234 -13.03 -10.50 -8.02
CA LEU A 234 -13.09 -9.62 -9.19
C LEU A 234 -13.03 -8.13 -8.84
N CYS A 235 -13.28 -7.75 -7.58
CA CYS A 235 -13.14 -6.36 -7.13
C CYS A 235 -11.67 -5.90 -7.19
N SER A 236 -11.48 -4.63 -7.55
CA SER A 236 -10.16 -3.99 -7.45
C SER A 236 -9.69 -3.99 -5.98
N GLU A 237 -8.38 -3.87 -5.78
CA GLU A 237 -7.81 -3.78 -4.42
C GLU A 237 -8.43 -2.64 -3.62
N ALA A 238 -8.61 -1.46 -4.23
CA ALA A 238 -9.25 -0.32 -3.58
C ALA A 238 -10.69 -0.60 -3.15
N VAL A 239 -11.48 -1.31 -3.98
CA VAL A 239 -12.85 -1.70 -3.62
C VAL A 239 -12.85 -2.74 -2.50
N ARG A 240 -11.96 -3.73 -2.54
CA ARG A 240 -11.82 -4.73 -1.47
C ARG A 240 -11.46 -4.08 -0.12
N THR A 241 -10.54 -3.13 -0.11
CA THR A 241 -10.17 -2.37 1.09
C THR A 241 -11.36 -1.58 1.63
N GLU A 242 -12.08 -0.86 0.78
CA GLU A 242 -13.28 -0.12 1.20
C GLU A 242 -14.38 -1.04 1.76
N ILE A 243 -14.59 -2.23 1.17
CA ILE A 243 -15.53 -3.24 1.71
C ILE A 243 -15.14 -3.65 3.12
N LEU A 244 -13.85 -3.93 3.35
CA LEU A 244 -13.32 -4.33 4.64
C LEU A 244 -13.48 -3.20 5.68
N GLU A 245 -13.18 -1.96 5.30
CA GLU A 245 -13.36 -0.78 6.16
C GLU A 245 -14.83 -0.59 6.57
N LEU A 246 -15.77 -0.67 5.61
CA LEU A 246 -17.21 -0.56 5.88
C LEU A 246 -17.74 -1.62 6.86
N LYS A 247 -17.07 -2.78 6.93
CA LYS A 247 -17.45 -3.90 7.79
C LYS A 247 -16.55 -4.07 9.01
N ASN A 248 -15.67 -3.10 9.27
CA ASN A 248 -14.69 -3.18 10.36
C ASN A 248 -13.91 -4.51 10.37
N ALA A 249 -13.58 -5.01 9.17
CA ALA A 249 -12.82 -6.23 8.99
C ALA A 249 -11.34 -5.87 8.77
N ARG A 250 -10.44 -6.53 9.49
CA ARG A 250 -9.01 -6.35 9.21
C ARG A 250 -8.59 -6.94 7.86
N VAL A 251 -7.55 -6.36 7.27
CA VAL A 251 -6.87 -6.91 6.10
C VAL A 251 -5.95 -8.05 6.52
N LEU A 252 -6.10 -9.22 5.90
CA LEU A 252 -5.19 -10.35 6.10
C LEU A 252 -3.92 -10.17 5.26
N ASN A 253 -2.76 -10.37 5.88
CA ASN A 253 -1.46 -10.17 5.25
C ASN A 253 -0.80 -11.51 4.93
N PHE A 254 -0.72 -11.84 3.66
CA PHE A 254 -0.09 -13.06 3.17
C PHE A 254 1.22 -12.73 2.43
N SER A 255 2.24 -12.33 3.20
CA SER A 255 3.56 -11.99 2.63
C SER A 255 4.36 -13.21 2.16
N ASP A 256 3.99 -14.42 2.61
CA ASP A 256 4.66 -15.67 2.29
C ASP A 256 3.79 -16.55 1.37
N ALA A 257 4.22 -16.73 0.12
CA ALA A 257 3.51 -17.59 -0.83
C ALA A 257 3.40 -19.07 -0.38
N ASN A 258 4.26 -19.50 0.54
CA ASN A 258 4.27 -20.87 1.08
C ASN A 258 3.61 -20.98 2.46
N TRP A 259 2.78 -20.02 2.86
CA TRP A 259 2.17 -20.04 4.19
C TRP A 259 1.29 -21.29 4.40
N ILE A 260 0.55 -21.75 3.38
CA ILE A 260 -0.32 -22.93 3.53
C ILE A 260 0.49 -24.21 3.83
N PRO A 261 1.48 -24.63 3.02
CA PRO A 261 2.30 -25.78 3.36
C PRO A 261 2.99 -25.65 4.72
N LYS A 262 3.56 -24.46 5.03
CA LYS A 262 4.23 -24.23 6.31
C LYS A 262 3.28 -24.33 7.50
N SER A 263 2.08 -23.76 7.39
CA SER A 263 1.04 -23.88 8.40
C SER A 263 0.64 -25.33 8.64
N LEU A 264 0.52 -26.14 7.58
CA LEU A 264 0.20 -27.55 7.69
C LEU A 264 1.32 -28.35 8.37
N ASP A 265 2.59 -28.06 8.07
CA ASP A 265 3.74 -28.67 8.74
C ASP A 265 3.78 -28.31 10.24
N PHE A 266 3.56 -27.03 10.58
CA PHE A 266 3.48 -26.59 11.99
C PHE A 266 2.28 -27.21 12.71
N PHE A 267 1.17 -27.35 12.01
CA PHE A 267 -0.03 -27.99 12.53
C PHE A 267 0.20 -29.47 12.83
N GLU A 268 0.85 -30.21 11.94
CA GLU A 268 1.20 -31.60 12.17
C GLU A 268 2.16 -31.75 13.36
N ALA A 269 3.15 -30.85 13.49
CA ALA A 269 4.04 -30.83 14.65
C ALA A 269 3.26 -30.58 15.96
N LYS A 270 2.27 -29.69 15.95
CA LYS A 270 1.42 -29.41 17.11
C LYS A 270 0.52 -30.58 17.49
N ILE A 271 -0.04 -31.31 16.51
CA ILE A 271 -0.78 -32.56 16.76
C ILE A 271 0.10 -33.56 17.52
N ARG A 272 1.37 -33.72 17.10
CA ARG A 272 2.32 -34.62 17.75
C ARG A 272 2.70 -34.15 19.15
N GLU A 273 2.97 -32.86 19.32
CA GLU A 273 3.30 -32.24 20.61
C GLU A 273 2.21 -32.47 21.66
N LYS A 274 0.94 -32.26 21.28
CA LYS A 274 -0.22 -32.45 22.17
C LYS A 274 -0.69 -33.91 22.25
N GLY A 275 -0.03 -34.83 21.55
CA GLY A 275 -0.39 -36.25 21.51
C GLY A 275 -1.82 -36.50 21.02
N LEU A 276 -2.33 -35.66 20.11
CA LEU A 276 -3.70 -35.76 19.59
C LEU A 276 -3.89 -36.89 18.59
N SER A 277 -2.78 -37.51 18.14
CA SER A 277 -2.74 -38.61 17.19
C SER A 277 -1.48 -39.46 17.38
N THR A 278 -1.60 -40.77 17.12
CA THR A 278 -0.47 -41.68 16.94
C THR A 278 0.04 -41.75 15.50
N ARG A 279 -0.71 -41.22 14.52
CA ARG A 279 -0.40 -41.28 13.08
C ARG A 279 -0.33 -39.90 12.43
N SER A 280 0.26 -39.86 11.23
CA SER A 280 0.22 -38.68 10.35
C SER A 280 -1.05 -38.69 9.50
N PHE A 281 -1.88 -37.65 9.64
CA PHE A 281 -3.10 -37.46 8.83
C PHE A 281 -2.87 -36.61 7.58
N LEU A 282 -1.81 -35.79 7.57
CA LEU A 282 -1.48 -34.88 6.48
C LEU A 282 -0.44 -35.47 5.52
N TYR A 283 -0.46 -36.79 5.34
CA TYR A 283 0.45 -37.49 4.46
C TYR A 283 0.25 -37.12 2.99
N GLU A 284 1.28 -37.36 2.16
CA GLU A 284 1.30 -36.95 0.75
C GLU A 284 0.96 -35.46 0.56
N GLY A 285 1.48 -34.60 1.45
CA GLY A 285 1.27 -33.16 1.39
C GLY A 285 -0.19 -32.77 1.64
N ALA A 286 -0.82 -33.36 2.67
CA ALA A 286 -2.21 -33.10 3.04
C ALA A 286 -3.21 -33.31 1.89
N LYS A 287 -3.03 -34.35 1.06
CA LYS A 287 -3.81 -34.53 -0.18
C LYS A 287 -5.33 -34.43 0.02
N TYR A 288 -5.89 -34.99 1.09
CA TYR A 288 -7.34 -34.97 1.32
C TYR A 288 -7.84 -33.58 1.74
N PHE A 289 -7.00 -32.79 2.39
CA PHE A 289 -7.32 -31.40 2.69
C PHE A 289 -7.47 -30.60 1.39
N HIS A 290 -6.48 -30.68 0.49
CA HIS A 290 -6.53 -29.96 -0.79
C HIS A 290 -7.64 -30.46 -1.72
N ARG A 291 -7.90 -31.77 -1.73
CA ARG A 291 -8.97 -32.36 -2.56
C ARG A 291 -10.37 -31.94 -2.17
N ALA A 292 -10.59 -31.50 -0.91
CA ALA A 292 -11.85 -30.88 -0.51
C ALA A 292 -12.20 -29.72 -1.45
N TYR A 293 -11.22 -28.87 -1.73
CA TYR A 293 -11.33 -27.76 -2.68
C TYR A 293 -11.24 -28.22 -4.13
N GLU A 294 -10.22 -29.00 -4.49
CA GLU A 294 -9.91 -29.30 -5.90
C GLU A 294 -10.93 -30.22 -6.59
N ARG A 295 -11.61 -31.09 -5.85
CA ARG A 295 -12.48 -32.15 -6.41
C ARG A 295 -13.90 -32.14 -5.88
N HIS A 296 -14.09 -31.55 -4.71
CA HIS A 296 -15.33 -31.70 -3.95
C HIS A 296 -15.90 -30.36 -3.46
N SER A 297 -15.44 -29.23 -3.97
CA SER A 297 -15.83 -27.88 -3.56
C SER A 297 -17.35 -27.70 -3.46
N GLU A 298 -18.10 -28.17 -4.46
CA GLU A 298 -19.57 -28.05 -4.55
C GLU A 298 -20.33 -28.98 -3.59
N ARG A 299 -19.67 -29.95 -2.97
CA ARG A 299 -20.33 -30.91 -2.06
C ARG A 299 -20.81 -30.17 -0.82
N LYS A 300 -22.06 -30.41 -0.44
CA LYS A 300 -22.59 -29.94 0.83
C LYS A 300 -21.98 -30.73 1.98
N GLY A 301 -21.59 -30.03 3.04
CA GLY A 301 -21.19 -30.67 4.29
C GLY A 301 -22.41 -31.23 5.00
N ASP A 302 -22.74 -32.49 4.75
CA ASP A 302 -23.85 -33.22 5.38
C ASP A 302 -23.47 -34.36 6.34
N PRO A 303 -22.19 -34.59 6.74
CA PRO A 303 -21.92 -35.48 7.87
C PRO A 303 -22.38 -34.85 9.18
N ASP A 304 -23.10 -35.62 10.01
CA ASP A 304 -23.46 -35.25 11.39
C ASP A 304 -22.18 -34.90 12.18
N PRO A 305 -21.94 -33.62 12.52
CA PRO A 305 -20.73 -33.23 13.23
C PRO A 305 -20.78 -33.68 14.69
N TYR A 306 -21.96 -33.94 15.26
CA TYR A 306 -22.17 -34.40 16.64
C TYR A 306 -22.23 -35.92 16.71
N LYS A 307 -21.14 -36.58 16.30
CA LYS A 307 -21.07 -38.06 16.19
C LYS A 307 -20.24 -38.72 17.29
N PHE A 308 -19.50 -37.95 18.08
CA PHE A 308 -18.58 -38.48 19.07
C PHE A 308 -19.23 -38.59 20.45
N ASP A 309 -18.75 -39.50 21.27
CA ASP A 309 -19.14 -39.56 22.68
C ASP A 309 -18.17 -38.70 23.52
N HIS A 310 -18.71 -38.01 24.54
CA HIS A 310 -17.86 -37.36 25.53
C HIS A 310 -17.02 -38.38 26.30
N LEU A 311 -15.74 -38.07 26.55
CA LEU A 311 -14.84 -38.99 27.26
C LEU A 311 -15.18 -39.07 28.76
N TYR A 312 -15.76 -38.01 29.33
CA TYR A 312 -16.21 -37.95 30.74
C TYR A 312 -17.42 -38.86 31.06
N ASN A 313 -18.21 -39.25 30.06
CA ASN A 313 -19.37 -40.13 30.25
C ASN A 313 -19.00 -41.51 30.81
N THR A 314 -17.72 -41.88 30.79
CA THR A 314 -17.23 -43.13 31.36
C THR A 314 -16.98 -43.09 32.88
N ARG A 315 -17.00 -41.91 33.53
CA ARG A 315 -16.63 -41.80 34.96
C ARG A 315 -17.65 -41.20 35.91
N ASN A 316 -18.60 -40.35 35.48
CA ASN A 316 -19.59 -39.75 36.39
C ASN A 316 -21.03 -39.87 35.87
N ALA A 317 -21.86 -40.61 36.61
CA ALA A 317 -23.26 -40.93 36.32
C ALA A 317 -24.24 -39.74 36.46
N THR A 318 -23.78 -38.50 36.24
CA THR A 318 -24.60 -37.29 36.35
C THR A 318 -25.11 -36.79 34.99
N PHE A 319 -24.46 -37.20 33.89
CA PHE A 319 -24.96 -36.98 32.54
C PHE A 319 -25.51 -38.32 32.01
N PRO A 320 -26.80 -38.40 31.63
CA PRO A 320 -27.35 -39.63 31.10
C PRO A 320 -26.58 -40.04 29.84
N ASN A 321 -26.28 -41.34 29.72
CA ASN A 321 -25.77 -41.97 28.50
C ASN A 321 -26.46 -41.38 27.25
N GLY A 322 -25.70 -40.80 26.32
CA GLY A 322 -26.21 -40.44 24.98
C GLY A 322 -26.16 -38.98 24.55
N ILE A 323 -25.51 -38.06 25.28
CA ILE A 323 -25.19 -36.73 24.73
C ILE A 323 -23.98 -36.87 23.81
N ARG A 324 -24.22 -36.80 22.50
CA ARG A 324 -23.16 -36.75 21.50
C ARG A 324 -22.54 -35.36 21.42
N THR A 325 -21.28 -35.32 21.04
CA THR A 325 -20.49 -34.11 20.90
C THR A 325 -19.78 -34.06 19.55
N ASN A 326 -19.27 -32.88 19.22
CA ASN A 326 -18.48 -32.67 18.02
C ASN A 326 -16.98 -32.89 18.27
N LEU A 327 -16.18 -32.76 17.21
CA LEU A 327 -14.74 -32.98 17.31
C LEU A 327 -14.06 -31.99 18.28
N VAL A 328 -14.59 -30.78 18.45
CA VAL A 328 -14.10 -29.80 19.42
C VAL A 328 -14.28 -30.34 20.85
N GLY A 329 -15.48 -30.84 21.17
CA GLY A 329 -15.78 -31.38 22.50
C GLY A 329 -14.90 -32.56 22.88
N VAL A 330 -14.72 -33.54 21.99
CA VAL A 330 -13.90 -34.73 22.29
C VAL A 330 -12.39 -34.38 22.39
N ILE A 331 -11.88 -33.44 21.59
CA ILE A 331 -10.49 -32.97 21.73
C ILE A 331 -10.30 -32.25 23.07
N LYS A 332 -11.25 -31.41 23.47
CA LYS A 332 -11.22 -30.72 24.75
C LYS A 332 -11.20 -31.70 25.92
N ASP A 333 -12.15 -32.64 25.94
CA ASP A 333 -12.21 -33.70 26.95
C ASP A 333 -10.88 -34.46 27.06
N TYR A 334 -10.25 -34.78 25.92
CA TYR A 334 -8.96 -35.47 25.89
C TYR A 334 -7.84 -34.64 26.55
N LEU A 335 -7.74 -33.36 26.18
CA LEU A 335 -6.71 -32.46 26.69
C LEU A 335 -6.86 -32.26 28.20
N ASP A 336 -8.07 -32.01 28.67
CA ASP A 336 -8.37 -31.81 30.10
C ASP A 336 -8.04 -33.07 30.91
N ILE A 337 -8.40 -34.27 30.43
CA ILE A 337 -8.04 -35.54 31.08
C ILE A 337 -6.52 -35.75 31.12
N LYS A 338 -5.81 -35.41 30.04
CA LYS A 338 -4.34 -35.53 29.99
C LYS A 338 -3.64 -34.51 30.89
N GLU A 339 -4.22 -33.34 31.10
CA GLU A 339 -3.73 -32.36 32.05
C GLU A 339 -3.89 -32.87 33.50
N GLU A 340 -5.06 -33.42 33.85
CA GLU A 340 -5.32 -33.99 35.18
C GLU A 340 -4.49 -35.27 35.45
N ASN A 341 -4.34 -36.14 34.45
CA ASN A 341 -3.61 -37.39 34.58
C ASN A 341 -2.87 -37.75 33.26
N PRO A 342 -1.61 -37.32 33.11
CA PRO A 342 -0.82 -37.51 31.89
C PRO A 342 -0.66 -38.97 31.43
N ASN A 343 -0.63 -39.89 32.40
CA ASN A 343 -0.42 -41.32 32.15
C ASN A 343 -1.72 -42.08 31.85
N THR A 344 -2.87 -41.40 31.75
CA THR A 344 -4.13 -42.05 31.40
C THR A 344 -4.01 -42.68 30.01
N ASP A 345 -4.32 -43.97 29.91
CA ASP A 345 -4.41 -44.70 28.65
C ASP A 345 -5.78 -44.45 28.01
N ILE A 346 -5.85 -43.39 27.20
CA ILE A 346 -7.02 -43.03 26.39
C ILE A 346 -6.58 -42.87 24.94
N MET A 347 -7.42 -43.35 24.02
CA MET A 347 -7.19 -43.21 22.59
C MET A 347 -7.14 -41.73 22.22
N PRO A 348 -6.17 -41.29 21.41
CA PRO A 348 -6.16 -39.92 20.92
C PRO A 348 -7.38 -39.61 20.05
N PRO A 349 -7.99 -38.42 20.18
CA PRO A 349 -9.29 -38.09 19.57
C PRO A 349 -9.24 -38.12 18.04
N LEU A 350 -8.10 -37.81 17.42
CA LEU A 350 -7.98 -37.84 15.97
C LEU A 350 -7.82 -39.26 15.43
N ASP A 351 -7.26 -40.19 16.21
CA ASP A 351 -7.27 -41.61 15.87
C ASP A 351 -8.68 -42.20 15.94
N GLU A 352 -9.48 -41.78 16.92
CA GLU A 352 -10.90 -42.13 17.02
C GLU A 352 -11.69 -41.63 15.82
N MET A 353 -11.55 -40.34 15.49
CA MET A 353 -12.15 -39.74 14.30
C MET A 353 -11.79 -40.54 13.04
N TRP A 354 -10.52 -40.91 12.87
CA TRP A 354 -10.11 -41.67 11.70
C TRP A 354 -10.77 -43.05 11.61
N GLN A 355 -10.86 -43.77 12.73
CA GLN A 355 -11.50 -45.10 12.77
C GLN A 355 -13.00 -45.00 12.43
N CYS A 356 -13.69 -44.00 12.97
CA CYS A 356 -15.13 -43.85 12.83
C CYS A 356 -15.55 -43.20 11.50
N CYS A 357 -14.68 -42.37 10.90
CA CYS A 357 -15.09 -41.45 9.85
C CYS A 357 -14.22 -41.50 8.57
N CYS A 358 -13.06 -42.18 8.60
CA CYS A 358 -12.10 -42.21 7.48
C CYS A 358 -11.65 -43.63 7.11
N ASN A 359 -12.52 -44.64 7.29
CA ASN A 359 -12.19 -46.02 6.91
C ASN A 359 -12.23 -46.26 5.39
N GLU A 360 -11.67 -47.38 4.92
CA GLU A 360 -11.50 -47.70 3.49
C GLU A 360 -12.81 -47.78 2.69
N ASN A 361 -13.96 -47.93 3.35
CA ASN A 361 -15.26 -48.00 2.69
C ASN A 361 -15.94 -46.63 2.54
N MET A 362 -15.35 -45.56 3.09
CA MET A 362 -15.93 -44.23 3.03
C MET A 362 -15.68 -43.57 1.67
N PRO A 363 -16.66 -42.83 1.13
CA PRO A 363 -16.44 -42.06 -0.08
C PRO A 363 -15.41 -40.96 0.19
N GLU A 364 -14.54 -40.69 -0.80
CA GLU A 364 -13.42 -39.75 -0.66
C GLU A 364 -13.85 -38.37 -0.14
N TRP A 365 -14.99 -37.86 -0.60
CA TRP A 365 -15.50 -36.55 -0.17
C TRP A 365 -15.79 -36.48 1.34
N GLU A 366 -16.23 -37.57 1.98
CA GLU A 366 -16.41 -37.62 3.43
C GLU A 366 -15.07 -37.59 4.15
N VAL A 367 -14.06 -38.30 3.63
CA VAL A 367 -12.69 -38.22 4.16
C VAL A 367 -12.17 -36.79 4.08
N THR A 368 -12.40 -36.09 2.96
CA THR A 368 -11.99 -34.69 2.81
C THR A 368 -12.73 -33.76 3.78
N TYR A 369 -14.03 -33.98 4.02
CA TYR A 369 -14.82 -33.25 5.02
C TYR A 369 -14.19 -33.37 6.41
N TRP A 370 -13.95 -34.61 6.87
CA TRP A 370 -13.43 -34.87 8.21
C TRP A 370 -12.01 -34.34 8.39
N VAL A 371 -11.18 -34.34 7.34
CA VAL A 371 -9.84 -33.72 7.38
C VAL A 371 -9.92 -32.20 7.50
N CYS A 372 -10.80 -31.52 6.76
CA CYS A 372 -10.98 -30.08 6.93
C CYS A 372 -11.54 -29.73 8.32
N LEU A 373 -12.53 -30.50 8.80
CA LEU A 373 -13.10 -30.30 10.13
C LEU A 373 -12.06 -30.54 11.23
N MET A 374 -11.20 -31.55 11.09
CA MET A 374 -10.07 -31.80 11.99
C MET A 374 -9.15 -30.58 12.12
N ILE A 375 -8.75 -29.99 10.98
CA ILE A 375 -7.88 -28.82 10.99
C ILE A 375 -8.59 -27.65 11.67
N LYS A 376 -9.82 -27.32 11.25
CA LYS A 376 -10.65 -26.27 11.84
C LYS A 376 -10.77 -26.43 13.36
N SER A 377 -11.29 -27.57 13.82
CA SER A 377 -11.57 -27.82 15.24
C SER A 377 -10.31 -27.81 16.10
N THR A 378 -9.20 -28.37 15.60
CA THR A 378 -7.95 -28.41 16.36
C THR A 378 -7.32 -27.02 16.44
N CYS A 379 -7.28 -26.26 15.35
CA CYS A 379 -6.75 -24.90 15.36
C CYS A 379 -7.55 -23.97 16.28
N PHE A 380 -8.89 -24.06 16.21
CA PHE A 380 -9.78 -23.30 17.09
C PHE A 380 -9.45 -23.50 18.57
N LEU A 381 -9.35 -24.76 19.02
CA LEU A 381 -9.05 -25.07 20.42
C LEU A 381 -7.66 -24.62 20.86
N ILE A 382 -6.65 -24.77 20.00
CA ILE A 382 -5.29 -24.33 20.33
C ILE A 382 -5.27 -22.81 20.48
N ASN A 383 -5.95 -22.08 19.60
CA ASN A 383 -6.00 -20.63 19.64
C ASN A 383 -6.79 -20.08 20.83
N ASP A 384 -7.91 -20.73 21.19
CA ASP A 384 -8.72 -20.40 22.38
C ASP A 384 -7.92 -20.54 23.69
N SER A 385 -7.05 -21.55 23.77
CA SER A 385 -6.19 -21.76 24.95
C SER A 385 -5.04 -20.75 25.12
N ASP A 386 -4.72 -19.96 24.08
CA ASP A 386 -3.47 -19.21 23.99
C ASP A 386 -3.59 -17.66 24.11
N THR A 387 -4.77 -17.03 24.03
CA THR A 387 -4.80 -15.55 23.83
C THR A 387 -5.90 -14.71 24.50
N ASN A 388 -5.43 -13.63 25.16
CA ASN A 388 -6.11 -12.41 25.67
C ASN A 388 -6.23 -11.27 24.61
N ALA A 389 -6.11 -11.58 23.32
CA ALA A 389 -6.03 -10.58 22.22
C ALA A 389 -7.22 -10.67 21.24
N TYR A 390 -8.42 -10.96 21.78
CA TYR A 390 -9.66 -11.03 21.01
C TYR A 390 -10.28 -9.63 20.92
N ASP A 391 -10.34 -9.05 19.71
CA ASP A 391 -11.19 -7.89 19.46
C ASP A 391 -12.56 -8.40 18.99
N GLU A 392 -13.55 -8.29 19.86
CA GLU A 392 -14.94 -8.71 19.60
C GLU A 392 -15.60 -7.93 18.45
N ASN A 393 -15.04 -6.79 18.05
CA ASN A 393 -15.59 -5.93 17.01
C ASN A 393 -14.97 -6.16 15.61
N ASP A 394 -13.91 -6.98 15.50
CA ASP A 394 -13.31 -7.32 14.20
C ASP A 394 -14.11 -8.45 13.53
N ALA A 395 -14.67 -8.17 12.34
CA ALA A 395 -15.45 -9.15 11.59
C ALA A 395 -14.64 -10.41 11.20
N CYS A 396 -13.30 -10.38 11.25
CA CYS A 396 -12.45 -11.56 11.05
C CYS A 396 -12.40 -12.51 12.26
N ASN A 397 -12.90 -12.10 13.43
CA ASN A 397 -12.90 -12.89 14.66
C ASN A 397 -14.22 -13.64 14.91
N VAL A 398 -15.19 -13.52 14.00
CA VAL A 398 -16.46 -14.26 14.06
C VAL A 398 -16.20 -15.77 14.07
N ASP A 399 -16.82 -16.47 15.02
CA ASP A 399 -16.82 -17.92 15.04
C ASP A 399 -17.82 -18.45 14.01
N LEU A 400 -17.31 -18.79 12.83
CA LEU A 400 -18.08 -19.39 11.75
C LEU A 400 -18.50 -20.85 12.06
N GLY A 401 -18.13 -21.39 13.23
CA GLY A 401 -18.37 -22.75 13.67
C GLY A 401 -19.73 -23.05 14.27
N ASP A 402 -20.38 -22.07 14.90
CA ASP A 402 -21.64 -22.24 15.63
C ASP A 402 -22.87 -21.68 14.89
N SER A 403 -22.67 -20.94 13.79
CA SER A 403 -23.75 -20.43 12.95
C SER A 403 -24.32 -21.54 12.05
N GLU A 404 -25.33 -22.27 12.55
CA GLU A 404 -26.07 -23.28 11.78
C GLU A 404 -26.45 -22.74 10.39
N GLY A 405 -25.92 -23.37 9.34
CA GLY A 405 -26.28 -23.09 7.95
C GLY A 405 -25.42 -22.07 7.21
N LEU A 406 -24.39 -21.48 7.83
CA LEU A 406 -23.53 -20.51 7.14
C LEU A 406 -22.45 -21.20 6.27
N LEU A 407 -21.81 -22.27 6.77
CA LEU A 407 -20.88 -23.10 6.00
C LEU A 407 -21.64 -24.22 5.28
N CYS A 408 -21.94 -24.02 4.00
CA CYS A 408 -22.79 -24.93 3.23
C CYS A 408 -22.00 -25.94 2.40
N THR A 409 -20.78 -25.63 2.01
CA THR A 409 -20.00 -26.41 1.03
C THR A 409 -18.64 -26.82 1.58
N LEU A 410 -17.99 -27.80 0.93
CA LEU A 410 -16.61 -28.16 1.27
C LEU A 410 -15.61 -27.06 0.91
N GLU A 411 -15.92 -26.19 -0.06
CA GLU A 411 -15.14 -24.98 -0.30
C GLU A 411 -15.18 -24.06 0.92
N ASP A 412 -16.36 -23.82 1.50
CA ASP A 412 -16.50 -23.01 2.72
C ASP A 412 -15.70 -23.61 3.88
N LEU A 413 -15.83 -24.92 4.09
CA LEU A 413 -15.13 -25.61 5.17
C LEU A 413 -13.61 -25.60 4.95
N TYR A 414 -13.15 -25.71 3.70
CA TYR A 414 -11.74 -25.61 3.33
C TYR A 414 -11.19 -24.21 3.63
N PHE A 415 -11.87 -23.14 3.20
CA PHE A 415 -11.47 -21.77 3.48
C PHE A 415 -11.55 -21.44 4.98
N CYS A 416 -12.54 -21.97 5.69
CA CYS A 416 -12.63 -21.84 7.14
C CYS A 416 -11.44 -22.51 7.84
N ALA A 417 -11.04 -23.71 7.44
CA ALA A 417 -9.84 -24.36 7.97
C ALA A 417 -8.56 -23.57 7.67
N LEU A 418 -8.43 -22.98 6.47
CA LEU A 418 -7.32 -22.08 6.14
C LEU A 418 -7.33 -20.80 7.00
N MET A 419 -8.50 -20.23 7.26
CA MET A 419 -8.64 -19.09 8.16
C MET A 419 -8.17 -19.43 9.57
N GLU A 420 -8.56 -20.58 10.11
CA GLU A 420 -8.12 -21.01 11.46
C GLU A 420 -6.61 -21.26 11.52
N LEU A 421 -6.01 -21.80 10.46
CA LEU A 421 -4.54 -21.90 10.35
C LEU A 421 -3.87 -20.52 10.32
N TYR A 422 -4.45 -19.57 9.58
CA TYR A 422 -3.93 -18.20 9.53
C TYR A 422 -4.03 -17.53 10.91
N LYS A 423 -5.18 -17.65 11.60
CA LYS A 423 -5.37 -17.13 12.95
C LYS A 423 -4.32 -17.69 13.92
N LEU A 424 -4.05 -19.00 13.85
CA LEU A 424 -3.10 -19.63 14.75
C LEU A 424 -1.64 -19.20 14.52
N TYR A 425 -1.22 -19.01 13.27
CA TYR A 425 0.20 -18.86 12.93
C TYR A 425 0.64 -17.49 12.42
N TYR A 426 -0.29 -16.65 11.93
CA TYR A 426 0.02 -15.41 11.22
C TYR A 426 -0.75 -14.19 11.74
N SER A 427 -1.74 -14.38 12.61
CA SER A 427 -2.52 -13.30 13.22
C SER A 427 -1.87 -12.68 14.47
N ARG A 428 -0.66 -13.12 14.86
CA ARG A 428 0.01 -12.70 16.11
C ARG A 428 1.14 -11.71 15.85
#